data_AF-A0A3M2B5B1-F1
#
_entry.id   AF-A0A3M2B5B1-F1
#
_cell.length_a   1.000
_cell.length_b   1.000
_cell.length_c   1.000
_cell.angle_alpha   90.00
_cell.angle_beta   90.00
_cell.angle_gamma   90.00
#
_symmetry.space_group_name_H-M   'P 1'
#
loop_
_entity.id
_entity.type
_entity.pdbx_description
1 polymer ?
#
loop_
_entity_poly.entity_id
_entity_poly.type
_entity_poly.pdbx_seq_one_letter_code
_entity_poly.pdbx_strand_id
1 'polypeptide(L)'
;MPFSVEPWLFQAEPYAQESFSHFLGRFRRANCLSSAHLSAMLGLRSHIVTYWETPSRQRRPDPSQLQQLSQFTGVSTIRLRSMWMSSDIPLHWPTRLCPDCYAEAPWHQLTWQLADQPHCAVHQRSLLSQCPCCHHAFQLPSYWATGQCDRCQLPFAQMRFYQAAAEKTRS
;
A
#
# COMPACT_ATOMS: atom_id res chain seq x y z
N MET A 1 14.31 38.79 1.70
CA MET A 1 14.76 37.41 2.01
C MET A 1 13.52 36.51 1.97
N PRO A 2 13.38 35.59 1.02
CA PRO A 2 12.29 34.62 1.11
C PRO A 2 12.65 33.64 2.24
N PHE A 3 11.75 33.50 3.21
CA PHE A 3 11.85 32.45 4.21
C PHE A 3 11.63 31.11 3.48
N SER A 4 12.68 30.34 3.29
CA SER A 4 12.58 28.94 2.89
C SER A 4 12.00 28.19 4.09
N VAL A 5 10.68 27.99 4.08
CA VAL A 5 10.02 27.10 5.04
C VAL A 5 10.50 25.70 4.67
N GLU A 6 11.47 25.17 5.41
CA GLU A 6 11.78 23.75 5.29
C GLU A 6 10.51 22.97 5.61
N PRO A 7 10.05 22.04 4.76
CA PRO A 7 8.88 21.24 5.09
C PRO A 7 9.25 20.38 6.29
N TRP A 8 8.64 20.66 7.46
CA TRP A 8 8.75 19.84 8.67
C TRP A 8 7.97 18.53 8.45
N LEU A 9 8.40 17.74 7.47
CA LEU A 9 7.77 16.49 7.12
C LEU A 9 8.44 15.36 7.88
N PHE A 10 7.63 14.61 8.61
CA PHE A 10 8.01 13.33 9.15
C PHE A 10 8.39 12.40 8.01
N GLN A 11 9.63 11.94 8.05
CA GLN A 11 10.14 10.96 7.13
C GLN A 11 9.58 9.58 7.52
N ALA A 12 9.18 8.80 6.53
CA ALA A 12 8.74 7.43 6.74
C ALA A 12 9.76 6.51 6.07
N GLU A 13 10.37 5.61 6.81
CA GLU A 13 11.25 4.60 6.21
C GLU A 13 10.41 3.52 5.51
N PRO A 14 10.67 3.24 4.21
CA PRO A 14 10.03 2.14 3.49
C PRO A 14 10.47 0.79 4.04
N TYR A 15 9.52 -0.14 4.22
CA TYR A 15 9.92 -1.53 4.50
C TYR A 15 10.39 -2.22 3.21
N ALA A 16 11.27 -3.22 3.33
CA ALA A 16 12.01 -3.83 2.20
C ALA A 16 11.13 -4.25 1.00
N GLN A 17 9.93 -4.79 1.24
CA GLN A 17 9.01 -5.27 0.18
C GLN A 17 7.67 -4.52 0.19
N GLU A 18 7.62 -3.35 0.81
CA GLU A 18 6.40 -2.54 0.89
C GLU A 18 5.97 -2.06 -0.50
N SER A 19 4.67 -2.16 -0.78
CA SER A 19 4.09 -1.57 -1.98
C SER A 19 4.09 -0.04 -1.93
N PHE A 20 4.27 0.61 -3.08
CA PHE A 20 4.29 2.07 -3.19
C PHE A 20 3.04 2.75 -2.62
N SER A 21 1.84 2.21 -2.87
CA SER A 21 0.58 2.78 -2.37
C SER A 21 0.46 2.77 -0.84
N HIS A 22 0.91 1.69 -0.20
CA HIS A 22 0.92 1.58 1.27
C HIS A 22 1.90 2.59 1.89
N PHE A 23 3.10 2.69 1.32
CA PHE A 23 4.11 3.66 1.74
C PHE A 23 3.62 5.11 1.64
N LEU A 24 3.06 5.51 0.49
CA LEU A 24 2.49 6.84 0.34
C LEU A 24 1.39 7.11 1.36
N GLY A 25 0.53 6.12 1.61
CA GLY A 25 -0.49 6.21 2.66
C GLY A 25 0.11 6.48 4.04
N ARG A 26 1.17 5.75 4.43
CA ARG A 26 1.89 5.97 5.69
C ARG A 26 2.52 7.36 5.77
N PHE A 27 3.26 7.74 4.74
CA PHE A 27 3.90 9.06 4.66
C PHE A 27 2.86 10.18 4.80
N ARG A 28 1.74 10.07 4.07
CA ARG A 28 0.65 11.05 4.17
C ARG A 28 0.05 11.11 5.57
N ARG A 29 -0.24 9.96 6.20
CA ARG A 29 -0.80 9.93 7.56
C ARG A 29 0.14 10.51 8.60
N ALA A 30 1.44 10.20 8.52
CA ALA A 30 2.45 10.76 9.41
C ALA A 30 2.53 12.30 9.33
N ASN A 31 2.12 12.87 8.19
CA ASN A 31 2.16 14.29 7.91
C ASN A 31 0.78 14.95 7.83
N CYS A 32 -0.29 14.26 8.25
CA CYS A 32 -1.68 14.74 8.17
C CYS A 32 -2.10 15.22 6.76
N LEU A 33 -1.59 14.59 5.71
CA LEU A 33 -1.84 14.94 4.31
C LEU A 33 -2.96 14.10 3.69
N SER A 34 -3.84 14.76 2.93
CA SER A 34 -4.67 14.09 1.93
C SER A 34 -3.85 13.83 0.65
N SER A 35 -4.33 12.94 -0.22
CA SER A 35 -3.71 12.73 -1.55
C SER A 35 -3.73 14.02 -2.38
N ALA A 36 -4.76 14.85 -2.22
CA ALA A 36 -4.85 16.15 -2.87
C ALA A 36 -3.82 17.16 -2.32
N HIS A 37 -3.60 17.18 -0.99
CA HIS A 37 -2.55 18.03 -0.40
C HIS A 37 -1.16 17.62 -0.88
N LEU A 38 -0.84 16.32 -0.89
CA LEU A 38 0.44 15.86 -1.43
C LEU A 38 0.59 16.19 -2.92
N SER A 39 -0.48 16.08 -3.70
CA SER A 39 -0.45 16.49 -5.12
C SER A 39 -0.15 17.97 -5.26
N ALA A 40 -0.78 18.83 -4.45
CA ALA A 40 -0.54 20.28 -4.47
C ALA A 40 0.90 20.64 -4.07
N MET A 41 1.46 19.97 -3.07
CA MET A 41 2.86 20.14 -2.66
C MET A 41 3.86 19.77 -3.76
N LEU A 42 3.51 18.81 -4.61
CA LEU A 42 4.29 18.41 -5.78
C LEU A 42 4.03 19.29 -7.02
N GLY A 43 3.13 20.29 -6.93
CA GLY A 43 2.74 21.11 -8.08
C GLY A 43 1.89 20.36 -9.12
N LEU A 44 1.19 19.30 -8.70
CA LEU A 44 0.41 18.41 -9.57
C LEU A 44 -1.09 18.66 -9.42
N ARG A 45 -1.86 18.19 -10.41
CA ARG A 45 -3.33 18.16 -10.31
C ARG A 45 -3.75 17.28 -9.12
N SER A 46 -4.81 17.68 -8.42
CA SER A 46 -5.25 17.11 -7.14
C SER A 46 -5.48 15.58 -7.12
N HIS A 47 -5.75 14.96 -8.26
CA HIS A 47 -6.04 13.53 -8.37
C HIS A 47 -4.81 12.66 -8.69
N ILE A 48 -3.65 13.25 -8.96
CA ILE A 48 -2.50 12.51 -9.49
C ILE A 48 -1.96 11.51 -8.45
N VAL A 49 -1.80 11.93 -7.19
CA VAL A 49 -1.37 11.01 -6.13
C VAL A 49 -2.38 9.88 -5.92
N THR A 50 -3.68 10.17 -5.99
CA THR A 50 -4.73 9.13 -5.88
C THR A 50 -4.57 8.07 -6.97
N TYR A 51 -4.15 8.44 -8.18
CA TYR A 51 -3.87 7.47 -9.23
C TYR A 51 -2.64 6.62 -8.94
N TRP A 52 -1.58 7.18 -8.35
CA TRP A 52 -0.41 6.40 -7.95
C TRP A 52 -0.73 5.41 -6.82
N GLU A 53 -1.69 5.75 -5.96
CA GLU A 53 -2.16 4.89 -4.88
C GLU A 53 -3.13 3.78 -5.35
N THR A 54 -3.64 3.88 -6.58
CA THR A 54 -4.64 2.95 -7.15
C THR A 54 -4.00 2.04 -8.20
N PRO A 55 -3.66 0.77 -7.87
CA PRO A 55 -2.97 -0.13 -8.79
C PRO A 55 -3.66 -0.29 -10.16
N SER A 56 -5.00 -0.31 -10.18
CA SER A 56 -5.80 -0.43 -11.42
C SER A 56 -5.65 0.71 -12.41
N ARG A 57 -5.12 1.85 -11.98
CA ARG A 57 -4.84 2.98 -12.88
C ARG A 57 -3.50 2.84 -13.59
N GLN A 58 -2.58 2.01 -13.07
CA GLN A 58 -1.23 1.81 -13.60
C GLN A 58 -0.47 3.13 -13.89
N ARG A 59 -0.80 4.21 -13.17
CA ARG A 59 -0.12 5.49 -13.31
C ARG A 59 1.09 5.51 -12.39
N ARG A 60 2.24 5.91 -12.94
CA ARG A 60 3.49 6.05 -12.20
C ARG A 60 3.97 7.50 -12.25
N PRO A 61 4.70 7.96 -11.22
CA PRO A 61 5.44 9.21 -11.30
C PRO A 61 6.43 9.16 -12.47
N ASP A 62 6.50 10.22 -13.25
CA ASP A 62 7.60 10.42 -14.20
C ASP A 62 8.93 10.70 -13.44
N PRO A 63 10.08 10.72 -14.11
CA PRO A 63 11.36 10.94 -13.44
C PRO A 63 11.45 12.25 -12.61
N SER A 64 10.81 13.32 -13.06
CA SER A 64 10.81 14.61 -12.35
C SER A 64 9.94 14.55 -11.10
N GLN A 65 8.76 13.94 -11.20
CA GLN A 65 7.84 13.72 -10.08
C GLN A 65 8.48 12.79 -9.04
N LEU A 66 9.21 11.77 -9.49
CA LEU A 66 9.94 10.86 -8.62
C LEU A 66 11.06 11.57 -7.84
N GLN A 67 11.77 12.49 -8.49
CA GLN A 67 12.81 13.29 -7.85
C GLN A 67 12.23 14.23 -6.79
N GLN A 68 11.10 14.88 -7.08
CA GLN A 68 10.41 15.69 -6.09
C GLN A 68 9.94 14.84 -4.90
N LEU A 69 9.26 13.71 -5.16
CA LEU A 69 8.87 12.77 -4.10
C LEU A 69 10.07 12.33 -3.25
N SER A 70 11.22 12.09 -3.87
CA SER A 70 12.45 11.73 -3.15
C SER A 70 12.89 12.83 -2.19
N GLN A 71 12.80 14.10 -2.58
CA GLN A 71 13.11 15.25 -1.71
C GLN A 71 12.11 15.37 -0.54
N PHE A 72 10.82 15.15 -0.78
CA PHE A 72 9.79 15.24 0.26
C PHE A 72 9.84 14.09 1.26
N THR A 73 10.15 12.88 0.78
CA THR A 73 10.08 11.63 1.56
C THR A 73 11.41 11.15 2.10
N GLY A 74 12.53 11.75 1.67
CA GLY A 74 13.87 11.32 2.06
C GLY A 74 14.31 9.99 1.45
N VAL A 75 13.42 9.34 0.68
CA VAL A 75 13.66 8.03 0.07
C VAL A 75 14.27 8.21 -1.30
N SER A 76 15.34 7.47 -1.61
CA SER A 76 15.99 7.56 -2.93
C SER A 76 15.03 7.20 -4.07
N THR A 77 15.23 7.82 -5.24
CA THR A 77 14.43 7.52 -6.44
C THR A 77 14.50 6.06 -6.86
N ILE A 78 15.66 5.42 -6.70
CA ILE A 78 15.87 3.98 -6.95
C ILE A 78 14.99 3.17 -6.01
N ARG A 79 14.96 3.52 -4.72
CA ARG A 79 14.15 2.82 -3.74
C ARG A 79 12.67 2.99 -4.04
N LEU A 80 12.18 4.21 -4.28
CA LEU A 80 10.79 4.46 -4.67
C LEU A 80 10.41 3.64 -5.92
N ARG A 81 11.32 3.55 -6.91
CA ARG A 81 11.09 2.78 -8.14
C ARG A 81 10.90 1.28 -7.90
N SER A 82 11.64 0.70 -6.95
CA SER A 82 11.52 -0.72 -6.60
C SER A 82 10.23 -1.11 -5.90
N MET A 83 9.39 -0.13 -5.52
CA MET A 83 8.10 -0.37 -4.84
C MET A 83 6.93 -0.54 -5.82
N TRP A 84 7.21 -0.56 -7.12
CA TRP A 84 6.27 -0.93 -8.18
C TRP A 84 6.66 -2.24 -8.82
N MET A 85 5.64 -2.99 -9.26
CA MET A 85 5.85 -4.10 -10.20
C MET A 85 6.15 -3.55 -11.59
N SER A 86 6.90 -4.30 -12.40
CA SER A 86 7.10 -3.97 -13.82
C SER A 86 5.75 -3.85 -14.54
N SER A 87 5.67 -3.05 -15.61
CA SER A 87 4.44 -2.86 -16.39
C SER A 87 3.97 -4.13 -17.08
N ASP A 88 4.88 -5.08 -17.31
CA ASP A 88 4.59 -6.28 -18.11
C ASP A 88 4.00 -7.41 -17.26
N ILE A 89 3.87 -7.20 -15.95
CA ILE A 89 3.37 -8.21 -15.02
C ILE A 89 1.88 -7.95 -14.75
N PRO A 90 0.99 -8.92 -15.04
CA PRO A 90 -0.43 -8.76 -14.78
C PRO A 90 -0.69 -8.61 -13.28
N LEU A 91 -1.56 -7.66 -12.92
CA LEU A 91 -1.92 -7.37 -11.54
C LEU A 91 -3.31 -7.93 -11.19
N HIS A 92 -3.43 -8.44 -9.97
CA HIS A 92 -4.72 -8.71 -9.34
C HIS A 92 -5.33 -7.40 -8.84
N TRP A 93 -6.53 -7.04 -9.30
CA TRP A 93 -7.10 -5.72 -9.01
C TRP A 93 -7.61 -5.54 -7.58
N PRO A 94 -8.41 -6.47 -7.01
CA PRO A 94 -8.77 -6.37 -5.60
C PRO A 94 -7.52 -6.39 -4.73
N THR A 95 -7.47 -5.54 -3.71
CA THR A 95 -6.38 -5.56 -2.73
C THR A 95 -6.34 -6.91 -2.04
N ARG A 96 -5.16 -7.52 -1.99
CA ARG A 96 -4.94 -8.78 -1.30
C ARG A 96 -4.15 -8.62 -0.01
N LEU A 97 -4.30 -9.59 0.88
CA LEU A 97 -3.71 -9.61 2.21
C LEU A 97 -3.28 -11.02 2.59
N CYS A 98 -2.05 -11.18 3.07
CA CYS A 98 -1.67 -12.33 3.88
C CYS A 98 -1.77 -11.94 5.37
N PRO A 99 -2.69 -12.53 6.16
CA PRO A 99 -2.85 -12.15 7.55
C PRO A 99 -1.67 -12.58 8.43
N ASP A 100 -0.99 -13.67 8.06
CA ASP A 100 0.19 -14.17 8.77
C ASP A 100 1.39 -13.23 8.58
N CYS A 101 1.72 -12.87 7.33
CA CYS A 101 2.72 -11.84 7.07
C CYS A 101 2.39 -10.51 7.74
N TYR A 102 1.12 -10.08 7.71
CA TYR A 102 0.73 -8.80 8.31
C TYR A 102 0.88 -8.80 9.84
N ALA A 103 0.75 -9.96 10.49
CA ALA A 103 0.99 -10.12 11.92
C ALA A 103 2.48 -10.04 12.28
N GLU A 104 3.36 -10.53 11.40
CA GLU A 104 4.82 -10.45 11.56
C GLU A 104 5.32 -9.02 11.25
N ALA A 105 4.71 -8.40 10.26
CA ALA A 105 5.18 -7.21 9.58
C ALA A 105 3.98 -6.41 9.03
N PRO A 106 3.50 -5.36 9.75
CA PRO A 106 2.22 -4.71 9.47
C PRO A 106 2.29 -3.74 8.28
N TRP A 107 2.71 -4.24 7.12
CA TRP A 107 2.72 -3.52 5.86
C TRP A 107 2.23 -4.38 4.71
N HIS A 108 1.62 -3.74 3.73
CA HIS A 108 1.21 -4.41 2.51
C HIS A 108 2.43 -4.69 1.62
N GLN A 109 2.63 -5.96 1.27
CA GLN A 109 3.73 -6.36 0.39
C GLN A 109 3.35 -6.18 -1.09
N LEU A 110 4.32 -5.72 -1.87
CA LEU A 110 4.15 -5.49 -3.31
C LEU A 110 3.72 -6.76 -4.08
N THR A 111 4.32 -7.90 -3.75
CA THR A 111 4.06 -9.19 -4.40
C THR A 111 2.63 -9.69 -4.18
N TRP A 112 1.92 -9.19 -3.17
CA TRP A 112 0.53 -9.57 -2.94
C TRP A 112 -0.40 -9.11 -4.06
N GLN A 113 0.00 -8.28 -5.02
CA GLN A 113 -0.85 -7.90 -6.16
C GLN A 113 -0.47 -8.59 -7.49
N LEU A 114 0.43 -9.58 -7.47
CA LEU A 114 0.76 -10.42 -8.64
C LEU A 114 -0.38 -11.34 -9.07
N ALA A 115 -0.93 -11.17 -10.27
CA ALA A 115 -2.10 -11.95 -10.71
C ALA A 115 -1.87 -13.46 -10.71
N ASP A 116 -0.67 -13.89 -11.10
CA ASP A 116 -0.23 -15.29 -11.18
C ASP A 116 0.17 -15.90 -9.83
N GLN A 117 0.21 -15.09 -8.77
CA GLN A 117 0.55 -15.53 -7.41
C GLN A 117 -0.66 -15.36 -6.47
N PRO A 118 -1.62 -16.30 -6.47
CA PRO A 118 -2.77 -16.27 -5.56
C PRO A 118 -2.46 -16.73 -4.13
N HIS A 119 -1.23 -17.21 -3.87
CA HIS A 119 -0.78 -17.68 -2.57
C HIS A 119 0.41 -16.88 -2.05
N CYS A 120 0.48 -16.69 -0.73
CA CYS A 120 1.64 -16.07 -0.10
C CYS A 120 2.90 -16.92 -0.32
N ALA A 121 4.00 -16.33 -0.80
CA ALA A 121 5.26 -17.05 -1.00
C ALA A 121 5.89 -17.56 0.31
N VAL A 122 5.59 -16.93 1.44
CA VAL A 122 6.16 -17.29 2.75
C VAL A 122 5.30 -18.36 3.42
N HIS A 123 4.01 -18.09 3.61
CA HIS A 123 3.11 -18.97 4.37
C HIS A 123 2.36 -20.00 3.53
N GLN A 124 2.45 -19.93 2.18
CA GLN A 124 1.78 -20.85 1.23
C GLN A 124 0.25 -20.90 1.34
N ARG A 125 -0.35 -19.92 2.01
CA ARG A 125 -1.81 -19.78 2.13
C ARG A 125 -2.38 -18.89 1.04
N SER A 126 -3.65 -19.09 0.70
CA SER A 126 -4.33 -18.23 -0.25
C SER A 126 -4.36 -16.78 0.26
N LEU A 127 -4.06 -15.83 -0.61
CA LEU A 127 -4.14 -14.42 -0.28
C LEU A 127 -5.62 -13.99 -0.22
N LEU A 128 -6.01 -13.37 0.88
CA LEU A 128 -7.37 -12.89 1.09
C LEU A 128 -7.62 -11.64 0.23
N SER A 129 -8.70 -11.60 -0.55
CA SER A 129 -9.16 -10.38 -1.26
C SER A 129 -10.31 -9.66 -0.53
N GLN A 130 -10.84 -10.30 0.52
CA GLN A 130 -11.95 -9.79 1.33
C GLN A 130 -11.82 -10.28 2.76
N CYS A 131 -12.49 -9.59 3.68
CA CYS A 131 -12.55 -10.00 5.07
C CYS A 131 -13.18 -11.40 5.20
N PRO A 132 -12.55 -12.35 5.90
CA PRO A 132 -13.11 -13.70 6.04
C PRO A 132 -14.29 -13.76 7.01
N CYS A 133 -14.49 -12.73 7.84
CA CYS A 133 -15.62 -12.64 8.77
C CYS A 133 -16.86 -11.99 8.14
N CYS A 134 -16.72 -10.83 7.48
CA CYS A 134 -17.85 -10.07 6.95
C CYS A 134 -17.90 -9.98 5.42
N HIS A 135 -16.95 -10.59 4.71
CA HIS A 135 -16.85 -10.65 3.25
C HIS A 135 -16.74 -9.31 2.52
N HIS A 136 -16.50 -8.23 3.27
CA HIS A 136 -16.22 -6.92 2.69
C HIS A 136 -14.84 -6.89 2.03
N ALA A 137 -14.76 -6.37 0.81
CA ALA A 137 -13.51 -6.25 0.06
C ALA A 137 -12.54 -5.27 0.74
N PHE A 138 -11.24 -5.54 0.65
CA PHE A 138 -10.26 -4.64 1.27
C PHE A 138 -10.12 -3.33 0.52
N GLN A 139 -10.08 -2.21 1.26
CA GLN A 139 -9.70 -0.90 0.75
C GLN A 139 -8.27 -0.92 0.16
N LEU A 140 -7.91 0.13 -0.59
CA LEU A 140 -6.53 0.29 -1.08
C LEU A 140 -5.55 0.30 0.11
N PRO A 141 -4.31 -0.22 -0.06
CA PRO A 141 -3.32 -0.23 1.00
C PRO A 141 -3.00 1.16 1.58
N SER A 142 -3.18 2.23 0.79
CA SER A 142 -3.01 3.61 1.24
C SER A 142 -4.00 4.02 2.35
N TYR A 143 -5.10 3.30 2.54
CA TYR A 143 -6.11 3.56 3.58
C TYR A 143 -5.96 2.66 4.82
N TRP A 144 -4.97 1.77 4.88
CA TRP A 144 -4.77 0.86 6.01
C TRP A 144 -4.11 1.56 7.20
N ALA A 145 -4.84 2.48 7.83
CA ALA A 145 -4.35 3.26 8.97
C ALA A 145 -4.18 2.41 10.23
N THR A 146 -5.15 1.54 10.49
CA THR A 146 -5.25 0.73 11.73
C THR A 146 -5.04 -0.76 11.49
N GLY A 147 -4.85 -1.19 10.24
CA GLY A 147 -4.61 -2.60 9.92
C GLY A 147 -5.81 -3.51 10.26
N GLN A 148 -7.03 -3.05 9.97
CA GLN A 148 -8.27 -3.77 10.25
C GLN A 148 -9.29 -3.61 9.13
N CYS A 149 -10.30 -4.48 9.11
CA CYS A 149 -11.44 -4.33 8.21
C CYS A 149 -12.20 -3.03 8.49
N ASP A 150 -12.43 -2.22 7.46
CA ASP A 150 -13.19 -0.96 7.53
C ASP A 150 -14.67 -1.15 7.87
N ARG A 151 -15.20 -2.37 7.73
CA ARG A 151 -16.59 -2.71 8.08
C ARG A 151 -16.74 -3.31 9.46
N CYS A 152 -16.14 -4.49 9.71
CA CYS A 152 -16.32 -5.23 10.96
C CYS A 152 -15.22 -5.00 12.01
N GLN A 153 -14.22 -4.17 11.70
CA GLN A 153 -13.09 -3.84 12.58
C GLN A 153 -12.22 -5.03 13.00
N LEU A 154 -12.41 -6.22 12.41
CA LEU A 154 -11.53 -7.37 12.63
C LEU A 154 -10.09 -7.00 12.21
N PRO A 155 -9.09 -7.10 13.11
CA PRO A 155 -7.70 -6.83 12.76
C PRO A 155 -7.19 -7.79 11.70
N PHE A 156 -6.42 -7.29 10.74
CA PHE A 156 -5.83 -8.08 9.65
C PHE A 156 -5.01 -9.26 10.18
N ALA A 157 -4.22 -9.06 11.22
CA ALA A 157 -3.43 -10.11 11.87
C ALA A 157 -4.28 -11.25 12.46
N GLN A 158 -5.53 -10.99 12.85
CA GLN A 158 -6.43 -12.00 13.41
C GLN A 158 -7.21 -12.78 12.34
N MET A 159 -7.23 -12.30 11.08
CA MET A 159 -7.94 -12.97 9.99
C MET A 159 -7.40 -14.38 9.68
N ARG A 160 -6.17 -14.69 10.08
CA ARG A 160 -5.55 -16.03 9.95
C ARG A 160 -6.36 -17.14 10.61
N PHE A 161 -7.05 -16.84 11.72
CA PHE A 161 -7.85 -17.81 12.47
C PHE A 161 -9.14 -18.16 11.72
N TYR A 162 -9.75 -17.18 11.06
CA TYR A 162 -10.94 -17.37 10.23
C TYR A 162 -10.62 -18.07 8.92
N GLN A 163 -9.48 -17.73 8.31
CA GLN A 163 -9.01 -18.39 7.11
C GLN A 163 -8.77 -19.88 7.33
N ALA A 164 -8.18 -20.26 8.47
CA ALA A 164 -7.91 -21.66 8.80
C ALA A 164 -9.20 -22.47 8.97
N ALA A 165 -10.25 -21.88 9.53
CA ALA A 165 -11.55 -22.51 9.66
C ALA A 165 -12.23 -22.70 8.30
N ALA A 166 -12.15 -21.71 7.41
CA ALA A 166 -12.73 -21.77 6.07
C ALA A 166 -12.04 -22.81 5.17
N GLU A 167 -10.71 -22.93 5.25
CA GLU A 167 -9.92 -23.91 4.49
C GLU A 167 -10.25 -25.35 4.91
N LYS A 168 -10.45 -25.61 6.21
CA LYS A 168 -10.87 -26.91 6.74
C LYS A 168 -12.28 -27.34 6.33
N THR A 169 -13.17 -26.38 6.07
CA THR A 169 -14.56 -26.67 5.66
C THR A 169 -14.67 -27.02 4.17
N ARG A 170 -13.64 -26.71 3.39
CA ARG A 170 -13.60 -26.94 1.93
C ARG A 170 -12.79 -28.18 1.51
N SER A 171 -12.14 -28.85 2.47
CA SER A 171 -11.38 -30.09 2.27
C SER A 171 -12.21 -31.28 2.73
#